data_AF-A0A949GPH5-F1
#
_entry.id   AF-A0A949GPH5-F1
#
_cell.length_a   1.000
_cell.length_b   1.000
_cell.length_c   1.000
_cell.angle_alpha   90.00
_cell.angle_beta   90.00
_cell.angle_gamma   90.00
#
_symmetry.space_group_name_H-M   'P 1'
#
loop_
_entity.id
_entity.type
_entity.pdbx_description
1 polymer ?
#
loop_
_entity_poly.entity_id
_entity_poly.type
_entity_poly.pdbx_seq_one_letter_code
_entity_poly.pdbx_strand_id
1 'polypeptide(L)' 'MADYDNRIIRGRTAEAGVIDAGLRAYMLRVYNYMMVGLVLTGLAAYGAYAAALTTDPAAAAMTLRDGTMLTSFGVAIF' A
#
# COMPACT_ATOMS: atom_id res chain seq x y z
N MET A 1 -35.14 -34.39 -24.73
CA MET A 1 -33.67 -34.40 -24.60
C MET A 1 -33.05 -32.99 -24.57
N ALA A 2 -33.69 -31.97 -25.15
CA ALA A 2 -33.19 -30.57 -25.12
C ALA A 2 -33.09 -29.94 -23.72
N ASP A 3 -33.99 -30.28 -22.78
CA ASP A 3 -33.98 -29.70 -21.42
C ASP A 3 -32.78 -30.15 -20.57
N TYR A 4 -32.26 -31.35 -20.82
CA TYR A 4 -31.08 -31.86 -20.13
C TYR A 4 -29.82 -31.10 -20.53
N ASP A 5 -29.68 -30.82 -21.83
CA ASP A 5 -28.55 -30.07 -22.38
C ASP A 5 -28.57 -28.62 -21.86
N ASN A 6 -29.74 -27.98 -21.86
CA ASN A 6 -29.90 -26.63 -21.31
C ASN A 6 -29.58 -26.56 -19.80
N ARG A 7 -29.96 -27.57 -19.04
CA ARG A 7 -29.67 -27.65 -17.60
C ARG A 7 -28.18 -27.88 -17.30
N ILE A 8 -27.49 -28.64 -18.15
CA ILE A 8 -26.04 -28.84 -18.08
C ILE A 8 -25.28 -27.56 -18.45
N ILE A 9 -25.69 -26.86 -19.52
CA ILE A 9 -25.12 -25.58 -19.96
C ILE A 9 -25.31 -24.49 -18.89
N ARG A 10 -26.51 -24.41 -18.30
CA ARG A 10 -26.80 -23.47 -17.20
C ARG A 10 -26.02 -23.78 -15.92
N GLY A 11 -25.81 -25.07 -15.61
CA GLY A 11 -24.94 -25.48 -14.49
C GLY A 11 -23.48 -25.07 -14.68
N ARG A 12 -22.93 -25.30 -15.89
CA ARG A 12 -21.54 -24.95 -16.22
C ARG A 12 -21.27 -23.44 -16.23
N THR A 13 -22.23 -22.65 -16.72
CA THR A 13 -22.12 -21.18 -16.72
C THR A 13 -22.23 -20.58 -15.32
N ALA A 14 -23.08 -21.15 -14.45
CA ALA A 14 -23.15 -20.76 -13.05
C ALA A 14 -21.83 -21.06 -12.32
N GLU A 15 -21.20 -22.21 -12.57
CA GLU A 15 -19.91 -22.60 -11.98
C GLU A 15 -18.77 -21.67 -12.43
N ALA A 16 -18.70 -21.35 -13.73
CA ALA A 16 -17.74 -20.38 -14.26
C ALA A 16 -17.86 -18.99 -13.59
N GLY A 17 -19.09 -18.50 -13.41
CA GLY A 17 -19.33 -17.21 -12.74
C GLY A 17 -18.91 -17.20 -11.26
N VAL A 18 -19.00 -18.32 -10.55
CA VAL A 18 -18.54 -18.44 -9.16
C VAL A 18 -17.01 -18.40 -9.08
N ILE A 19 -16.31 -19.07 -10.00
CA ILE A 19 -14.85 -19.06 -10.08
C ILE A 19 -14.33 -17.65 -10.36
N ASP A 20 -14.92 -16.94 -11.31
CA ASP A 20 -14.55 -15.56 -11.64
C ASP A 20 -14.76 -14.60 -10.47
N ALA A 21 -15.85 -14.76 -9.72
CA ALA A 21 -16.10 -13.98 -8.50
C ALA A 21 -15.05 -14.27 -7.40
N GLY A 22 -14.65 -15.53 -7.24
CA GLY A 22 -13.60 -15.95 -6.31
C GLY A 22 -12.24 -15.34 -6.65
N LEU A 23 -11.85 -15.38 -7.93
CA LEU A 23 -10.60 -14.78 -8.42
C LEU A 23 -10.59 -13.26 -8.20
N ARG A 24 -11.71 -12.59 -8.48
CA ARG A 24 -11.85 -11.14 -8.24
C ARG A 24 -11.74 -10.79 -6.77
N ALA A 25 -12.40 -11.55 -5.90
CA ALA A 25 -12.30 -11.36 -4.45
C ALA A 25 -10.87 -11.58 -3.93
N TYR A 26 -10.16 -12.58 -4.47
CA TYR A 26 -8.76 -12.84 -4.13
C TYR A 26 -7.86 -11.67 -4.55
N MET A 27 -7.96 -11.20 -5.80
CA MET A 27 -7.19 -10.06 -6.27
C MET A 27 -7.47 -8.79 -5.47
N LEU A 28 -8.73 -8.52 -5.12
CA LEU A 28 -9.08 -7.37 -4.29
C LEU A 28 -8.40 -7.43 -2.91
N ARG A 29 -8.33 -8.61 -2.28
CA ARG A 29 -7.59 -8.80 -1.03
C ARG A 29 -6.10 -8.51 -1.20
N VAL A 30 -5.48 -9.03 -2.27
CA VAL A 30 -4.07 -8.79 -2.57
C VAL A 30 -3.80 -7.30 -2.77
N TYR A 31 -4.66 -6.60 -3.52
CA TYR A 31 -4.56 -5.14 -3.71
C TYR A 31 -4.70 -4.37 -2.40
N ASN A 32 -5.63 -4.77 -1.53
CA ASN A 32 -5.78 -4.16 -0.22
C ASN A 32 -4.53 -4.36 0.64
N TYR A 33 -3.92 -5.55 0.64
CA TYR A 33 -2.68 -5.79 1.36
C TYR A 33 -1.50 -4.98 0.80
N MET A 34 -1.39 -4.86 -0.52
CA MET A 34 -0.36 -4.01 -1.13
C MET A 34 -0.55 -2.54 -0.78
N MET A 35 -1.79 -2.03 -0.81
CA MET A 35 -2.10 -0.67 -0.36
C MET A 35 -1.73 -0.46 1.11
N VAL A 36 -2.07 -1.39 1.99
CA VAL A 36 -1.68 -1.31 3.40
C VAL A 36 -0.15 -1.29 3.56
N GLY A 37 0.58 -2.14 2.83
CA GLY A 37 2.05 -2.15 2.85
C GLY A 37 2.65 -0.81 2.40
N LEU A 38 2.12 -0.21 1.34
CA LEU A 38 2.54 1.11 0.87
C LEU A 38 2.24 2.21 1.91
N VAL A 39 1.06 2.19 2.53
CA VAL A 39 0.70 3.14 3.59
C VAL A 39 1.64 3.00 4.78
N LEU A 40 1.92 1.79 5.24
CA LEU A 40 2.86 1.54 6.34
C LEU A 40 4.27 2.08 6.01
N THR A 41 4.73 1.84 4.79
CA THR A 41 6.02 2.36 4.33
C THR A 41 6.03 3.88 4.29
N GLY A 42 4.95 4.50 3.78
CA GLY A 42 4.80 5.95 3.74
C GLY A 42 4.79 6.57 5.14
N LEU A 43 4.12 5.94 6.12
CA LEU A 43 4.10 6.40 7.51
C LEU A 43 5.48 6.30 8.16
N ALA A 44 6.21 5.22 7.93
CA ALA A 44 7.57 5.08 8.44
C ALA A 44 8.51 6.14 7.84
N ALA A 45 8.44 6.37 6.53
CA ALA A 45 9.20 7.40 5.85
C ALA A 45 8.86 8.81 6.37
N TYR A 46 7.57 9.10 6.54
CA TYR A 46 7.11 10.37 7.09
C TYR A 46 7.58 10.58 8.54
N GLY A 47 7.50 9.55 9.38
CA GLY A 47 7.99 9.63 10.76
C GLY A 47 9.49 9.88 10.83
N ALA A 48 10.28 9.19 10.00
CA ALA A 48 11.71 9.43 9.89
C ALA A 48 12.02 10.86 9.42
N TYR A 49 11.30 11.35 8.41
CA TYR A 49 11.41 12.74 7.93
C TYR A 49 11.09 13.76 9.03
N ALA A 50 9.96 13.58 9.72
CA ALA A 50 9.51 14.47 10.79
C ALA A 50 10.46 14.48 12.00
N ALA A 51 11.14 13.36 12.27
CA ALA A 51 12.17 13.29 13.31
C ALA A 51 13.51 13.89 12.87
N ALA A 52 13.85 13.80 11.59
CA ALA A 52 15.15 14.19 11.04
C ALA A 52 15.26 15.68 10.72
N LEU A 53 14.17 16.33 10.31
CA LEU A 53 14.17 17.75 9.94
C LEU A 53 13.51 18.61 11.03
N THR A 54 13.96 19.86 11.14
CA THR A 54 13.36 20.86 12.03
C THR A 54 13.22 22.20 11.31
N THR A 55 12.27 23.03 11.72
CA THR A 55 12.15 24.43 11.29
C THR A 55 12.63 25.41 12.36
N ASP A 56 13.02 24.91 13.54
CA ASP A 56 13.55 25.70 14.64
C ASP A 56 15.09 25.68 14.60
N PRO A 57 15.76 26.84 14.38
CA PRO A 57 17.21 26.94 14.40
C PRO A 57 17.85 26.55 15.72
N ALA A 58 17.15 26.69 16.86
CA ALA A 58 17.68 26.33 18.16
C ALA A 58 17.79 24.81 18.36
N ALA A 59 16.93 24.04 17.68
CA ALA A 59 16.93 22.58 17.70
C ALA A 59 17.78 21.95 16.58
N ALA A 60 18.36 22.76 15.69
CA ALA A 60 19.14 22.29 14.57
C ALA A 60 20.55 21.87 15.01
N ALA A 61 20.94 20.64 14.69
CA ALA A 61 22.30 20.14 14.87
C ALA A 61 23.21 20.50 13.68
N MET A 62 22.64 20.57 12.47
CA MET A 62 23.34 20.96 11.25
C MET A 62 22.38 21.71 10.32
N THR A 63 22.90 22.69 9.59
CA THR A 63 22.18 23.35 8.49
C THR A 63 22.96 23.12 7.19
N LEU A 64 22.31 22.54 6.18
CA LEU A 64 22.92 22.31 4.87
C LEU A 64 22.98 23.61 4.06
N ARG A 65 23.77 23.59 2.98
CA ARG A 65 23.99 24.75 2.09
C ARG A 65 22.69 25.28 1.47
N ASP A 66 21.69 24.43 1.30
CA ASP A 66 20.37 24.76 0.77
C ASP A 66 19.40 25.32 1.83
N GLY A 67 19.84 25.45 3.09
CA GLY A 67 19.06 25.98 4.20
C GLY A 67 18.20 24.93 4.91
N THR A 68 18.29 23.65 4.54
CA THR A 68 17.60 22.58 5.27
C THR A 68 18.27 22.36 6.63
N MET A 69 17.45 22.30 7.69
CA MET A 69 17.94 22.12 9.07
C MET A 69 17.67 20.69 9.54
N LEU A 70 18.74 20.01 9.95
CA LEU A 70 18.70 18.64 10.47
C LEU A 70 18.77 18.65 11.99
N THR A 71 17.98 17.77 12.61
CA THR A 71 18.11 17.42 14.03
C THR A 71 19.34 16.52 14.23
N SER A 72 19.70 16.24 15.48
CA SER A 72 20.76 15.26 15.78
C SER A 72 20.45 13.87 15.22
N PHE A 73 19.18 13.45 15.23
CA PHE A 73 18.74 12.22 14.59
C PHE A 73 18.94 12.27 13.08
N GLY A 74 18.58 13.38 12.43
CA GLY A 74 18.79 13.58 11.00
C GLY A 74 20.26 13.46 10.62
N VAL A 75 21.16 14.12 11.36
CA VAL A 75 22.61 14.04 11.13
C VAL A 75 23.16 12.61 11.31
N ALA A 76 22.54 11.77 12.14
CA ALA A 76 23.01 10.40 12.35
C ALA A 76 22.70 9.45 11.19
N ILE A 77 21.72 9.78 10.34
CA ILE A 77 21.21 8.89 9.28
C ILE A 77 21.41 9.42 7.86
N PHE A 78 21.93 10.65 7.70
CA PHE A 78 22.25 11.31 6.43
C PHE A 78 23.76 11.49 6.28
#